data_AF-A0A7J9KIQ2-F1
#
_entry.id   AF-A0A7J9KIQ2-F1
#
_cell.length_a   1.000
_cell.length_b   1.000
_cell.length_c   1.000
_cell.angle_alpha   90.00
_cell.angle_beta   90.00
_cell.angle_gamma   90.00
#
_symmetry.space_group_name_H-M   'P 1'
#
loop_
_entity.id
_entity.type
_entity.pdbx_description
1 polymer ?
#
loop_
_entity_poly.entity_id
_entity_poly.type
_entity_poly.pdbx_seq_one_letter_code
_entity_poly.pdbx_strand_id
1 'polypeptide(L)'
;MAKTNKTKRPQLIKQEEQIGDIEDLFSEEDTHKIRASLLEWYDKNQRDLPWRTSTKKSENGENVQEEEEEEEEKRAYGVWVSEVMLQQTRVQTVIDYYNRWMLKWPTLQHLSQASLEEVNQMWAGLGYYRRARFLLEGAKMIVAEGSEFPNTVFALRKVPGIGDYTAGAIASIAFKQVVPVVDGNVVRVLARLKAISANPKDKTTVKNFWKLAAQLVDPSRPGDFNQSLMELGATLCTPLNPNCTSCPVLSQCRALHNSRNDESVMVMDYPMKVVKAKQRNDFSTVSVVEISRSQDRSQQTKSNSRVLLVKRPDEGLLAGLWEFPCVTLDEEADLSMRRKLIDQLLKKSFKLNPPKNCNVISRELVGEFVHVFSHIRRKIYVELLVLHLKGGKHVLFEEDDINATDWKLLDSEAVLRMGLTSSVRKVYSMVQKFKQDGTSNNSVPLRKRPKCS
;
A
#
# COMPACT_ATOMS: atom_id res chain seq x y z
N MET A 1 -67.56 34.66 -10.77
CA MET A 1 -66.97 33.50 -11.49
C MET A 1 -66.33 32.58 -10.46
N ALA A 2 -66.53 31.27 -10.64
CA ALA A 2 -66.49 30.23 -9.62
C ALA A 2 -65.13 30.06 -8.90
N LYS A 3 -65.18 29.92 -7.57
CA LYS A 3 -64.12 29.31 -6.76
C LYS A 3 -64.38 27.81 -6.72
N THR A 4 -63.47 27.02 -7.29
CA THR A 4 -63.45 25.56 -7.14
C THR A 4 -62.35 25.14 -6.18
N ASN A 5 -62.79 24.39 -5.16
CA ASN A 5 -61.99 23.69 -4.16
C ASN A 5 -60.93 22.78 -4.78
N LYS A 6 -59.71 22.82 -4.22
CA LYS A 6 -58.84 21.63 -4.14
C LYS A 6 -58.36 21.45 -2.70
N THR A 7 -58.95 20.44 -2.08
CA THR A 7 -58.65 19.85 -0.77
C THR A 7 -57.19 19.39 -0.71
N LYS A 8 -56.44 19.86 0.28
CA LYS A 8 -55.13 19.28 0.67
C LYS A 8 -55.39 17.93 1.34
N ARG A 9 -54.87 16.83 0.78
CA ARG A 9 -54.68 15.56 1.50
C ARG A 9 -53.34 15.61 2.25
N PRO A 10 -53.26 15.22 3.53
CA PRO A 10 -52.00 15.10 4.23
C PRO A 10 -51.21 13.91 3.66
N GLN A 11 -50.00 14.16 3.16
CA GLN A 11 -49.05 13.10 2.83
C GLN A 11 -48.54 12.51 4.14
N LEU A 12 -49.08 11.34 4.49
CA LEU A 12 -48.48 10.44 5.47
C LEU A 12 -47.11 10.01 4.94
N ILE A 13 -46.07 10.48 5.60
CA ILE A 13 -44.70 9.99 5.43
C ILE A 13 -44.70 8.55 5.94
N LYS A 14 -44.72 7.59 5.02
CA LYS A 14 -44.38 6.20 5.34
C LYS A 14 -42.87 6.16 5.57
N GLN A 15 -42.46 6.07 6.83
CA GLN A 15 -41.17 5.48 7.17
C GLN A 15 -41.24 4.00 6.76
N GLU A 16 -40.56 3.65 5.67
CA GLU A 16 -40.28 2.26 5.35
C GLU A 16 -39.21 1.76 6.31
N GLU A 17 -39.64 1.20 7.44
CA GLU A 17 -38.82 0.24 8.16
C GLU A 17 -38.72 -1.01 7.29
N GLN A 18 -37.56 -1.20 6.63
CA GLN A 18 -37.18 -2.51 6.09
C GLN A 18 -37.05 -3.48 7.27
N ILE A 19 -38.14 -4.16 7.59
CA ILE A 19 -38.14 -5.36 8.41
C ILE A 19 -37.28 -6.38 7.65
N GLY A 20 -36.03 -6.56 8.09
CA GLY A 20 -35.16 -7.59 7.52
C GLY A 20 -35.76 -8.96 7.83
N ASP A 21 -35.81 -9.86 6.85
CA ASP A 21 -36.28 -11.23 7.05
C ASP A 21 -35.47 -11.88 8.16
N ILE A 22 -36.15 -12.52 9.11
CA ILE A 22 -35.53 -13.26 10.24
C ILE A 22 -34.51 -14.29 9.74
N GLU A 23 -34.67 -14.80 8.52
CA GLU A 23 -33.73 -15.73 7.87
C GLU A 23 -32.37 -15.11 7.53
N ASP A 24 -32.24 -13.79 7.53
CA ASP A 24 -31.00 -13.09 7.20
C ASP A 24 -30.04 -12.95 8.39
N LEU A 25 -30.47 -13.25 9.62
CA LEU A 25 -29.66 -13.12 10.84
C LEU A 25 -29.18 -14.48 11.37
N PHE A 26 -28.18 -14.49 12.25
CA PHE A 26 -27.81 -15.69 12.99
C PHE A 26 -28.82 -15.93 14.12
N SER A 27 -29.15 -17.19 14.40
CA SER A 27 -29.88 -17.52 15.62
C SER A 27 -28.97 -17.31 16.84
N GLU A 28 -29.53 -17.19 18.04
CA GLU A 28 -28.72 -17.11 19.27
C GLU A 28 -27.86 -18.37 19.46
N GLU A 29 -28.43 -19.54 19.17
CA GLU A 29 -27.73 -20.83 19.24
C GLU A 29 -26.56 -20.88 18.26
N ASP A 30 -26.76 -20.48 16.99
CA ASP A 30 -25.68 -20.42 16.00
C ASP A 30 -24.60 -19.42 16.42
N THR A 31 -25.01 -18.25 16.93
CA THR A 31 -24.08 -17.21 17.39
C THR A 31 -23.17 -17.75 18.50
N HIS A 32 -23.75 -18.45 19.49
CA HIS A 32 -22.98 -19.05 20.59
C HIS A 32 -22.04 -20.16 20.10
N LYS A 33 -22.52 -21.05 19.23
CA LYS A 33 -21.69 -22.12 18.66
C LYS A 33 -20.54 -21.57 17.82
N ILE A 34 -20.81 -20.57 16.97
CA ILE A 34 -19.78 -19.93 16.14
C ILE A 34 -18.72 -19.29 17.04
N ARG A 35 -19.11 -18.50 18.04
CA ARG A 35 -18.16 -17.87 18.98
C ARG A 35 -17.28 -18.90 19.68
N ALA A 36 -17.89 -19.91 20.31
CA ALA A 36 -17.17 -20.92 21.06
C ALA A 36 -16.19 -21.71 20.18
N SER A 37 -16.66 -22.30 19.09
CA SER A 37 -15.82 -23.12 18.20
C SER A 37 -14.71 -22.32 17.54
N LEU A 38 -14.99 -21.07 17.15
CA LEU A 38 -14.01 -20.23 16.45
C LEU A 38 -12.92 -19.74 17.40
N LEU A 39 -13.27 -19.31 18.62
CA LEU A 39 -12.30 -18.90 19.63
C LEU A 39 -11.44 -20.08 20.10
N GLU A 40 -12.02 -21.25 20.36
CA GLU A 40 -11.26 -22.45 20.74
C GLU A 40 -10.26 -22.86 19.64
N TRP A 41 -10.70 -22.80 18.37
CA TRP A 41 -9.80 -23.04 17.25
C TRP A 41 -8.70 -21.99 17.16
N TYR A 42 -9.04 -20.71 17.33
CA TYR A 42 -8.07 -19.61 17.24
C TYR A 42 -6.98 -19.72 18.31
N ASP A 43 -7.34 -20.04 19.55
CA ASP A 43 -6.40 -20.22 20.66
C ASP A 43 -5.34 -21.29 20.36
N LYS A 44 -5.71 -22.33 19.59
CA LYS A 44 -4.81 -23.43 19.22
C LYS A 44 -4.05 -23.21 17.90
N ASN A 45 -4.60 -22.41 16.98
CA ASN A 45 -4.15 -22.36 15.58
C ASN A 45 -3.70 -20.98 15.10
N GLN A 46 -3.83 -19.93 15.90
CA GLN A 46 -3.39 -18.60 15.50
C GLN A 46 -1.90 -18.59 15.15
N ARG A 47 -1.57 -17.94 14.03
CA ARG A 47 -0.16 -17.74 13.65
C ARG A 47 0.51 -16.77 14.61
N ASP A 48 1.75 -17.09 14.98
CA ASP A 48 2.63 -16.18 15.69
C ASP A 48 3.06 -15.05 14.75
N LEU A 49 2.63 -13.82 15.07
CA LEU A 49 2.86 -12.63 14.26
C LEU A 49 3.35 -11.51 15.17
N PRO A 50 4.33 -10.69 14.77
CA PRO A 50 4.95 -9.70 15.65
C PRO A 50 3.97 -8.69 16.25
N TRP A 51 2.91 -8.33 15.52
CA TRP A 51 1.87 -7.39 15.97
C TRP A 51 0.76 -8.05 16.80
N ARG A 52 0.81 -9.38 17.00
CA ARG A 52 -0.08 -10.12 17.90
C ARG A 52 0.59 -10.46 19.23
N THR A 53 1.90 -10.30 19.33
CA THR A 53 2.63 -10.59 20.56
C THR A 53 2.18 -9.63 21.65
N SER A 54 1.50 -10.14 22.69
CA SER A 54 1.27 -9.37 23.91
C SER A 54 2.64 -9.17 24.56
N THR A 55 3.02 -7.92 24.81
CA THR A 55 4.09 -7.63 25.76
C THR A 55 3.66 -8.26 27.09
N LYS A 56 4.48 -9.19 27.60
CA LYS A 56 4.19 -9.87 28.86
C LYS A 56 4.17 -8.81 29.97
N LYS A 57 3.17 -8.89 30.85
CA LYS A 57 3.12 -8.10 32.09
C LYS A 57 4.48 -8.19 32.77
N SER A 58 5.05 -7.03 33.12
CA SER A 58 6.22 -6.95 33.99
C SER A 58 5.90 -7.71 35.28
N GLU A 59 6.73 -8.68 35.65
CA GLU A 59 6.57 -9.46 36.90
C GLU A 59 6.88 -8.63 38.15
N ASN A 60 7.25 -7.36 37.99
CA ASN A 60 7.63 -6.46 39.07
C ASN A 60 6.44 -5.55 39.41
N GLY A 61 5.72 -5.91 40.48
CA GLY A 61 4.44 -5.30 40.88
C GLY A 61 4.52 -3.93 41.55
N GLU A 62 5.16 -2.94 40.93
CA GLU A 62 5.09 -1.54 41.37
C GLU A 62 4.74 -0.63 40.19
N ASN A 63 3.66 0.16 40.30
CA ASN A 63 3.02 1.02 39.27
C ASN A 63 2.25 0.32 38.13
N VAL A 64 1.39 -0.63 38.49
CA VAL A 64 0.58 -1.44 37.55
C VAL A 64 -0.32 -0.63 36.62
N GLN A 65 -0.89 0.51 37.03
CA GLN A 65 -1.87 1.25 36.21
C GLN A 65 -1.23 2.06 35.07
N GLU A 66 -0.19 2.85 35.37
CA GLU A 66 0.51 3.64 34.34
C GLU A 66 1.24 2.74 33.34
N GLU A 67 1.83 1.63 33.82
CA GLU A 67 2.43 0.62 32.94
C GLU A 67 1.39 -0.09 32.05
N GLU A 68 0.19 -0.35 32.56
CA GLU A 68 -0.89 -0.97 31.77
C GLU A 68 -1.43 -0.03 30.68
N GLU A 69 -1.57 1.27 30.96
CA GLU A 69 -2.00 2.28 29.98
C GLU A 69 -0.95 2.50 28.88
N GLU A 70 0.32 2.65 29.25
CA GLU A 70 1.40 2.84 28.27
C GLU A 70 1.55 1.61 27.35
N GLU A 71 1.41 0.40 27.89
CA GLU A 71 1.44 -0.83 27.09
C GLU A 71 0.20 -0.99 26.21
N GLU A 72 -0.98 -0.53 26.65
CA GLU A 72 -2.18 -0.51 25.82
C GLU A 72 -2.04 0.47 24.64
N GLU A 73 -1.47 1.65 24.86
CA GLU A 73 -1.19 2.61 23.78
C GLU A 73 -0.15 2.07 22.78
N LYS A 74 0.94 1.46 23.27
CA LYS A 74 1.93 0.79 22.39
C LYS A 74 1.28 -0.32 21.57
N ARG A 75 0.39 -1.11 22.18
CA ARG A 75 -0.39 -2.13 21.48
C ARG A 75 -1.32 -1.49 20.43
N ALA A 76 -2.04 -0.43 20.76
CA ALA A 76 -2.91 0.27 19.83
C ALA A 76 -2.14 0.84 18.63
N TYR A 77 -0.99 1.46 18.87
CA TYR A 77 -0.08 1.93 17.85
C TYR A 77 0.45 0.78 16.97
N GLY A 78 0.90 -0.31 17.59
CA GLY A 78 1.37 -1.50 16.90
C GLY A 78 0.30 -2.12 15.99
N VAL A 79 -0.94 -2.26 16.50
CA VAL A 79 -2.10 -2.73 15.72
C VAL A 79 -2.38 -1.77 14.57
N TRP A 80 -2.41 -0.46 14.81
CA TRP A 80 -2.66 0.52 13.76
C TRP A 80 -1.64 0.42 12.61
N VAL A 81 -0.34 0.34 12.94
CA VAL A 81 0.73 0.17 11.96
C VAL A 81 0.55 -1.12 11.16
N SER A 82 0.33 -2.25 11.83
CA SER A 82 0.17 -3.54 11.15
C SER A 82 -1.06 -3.56 10.24
N GLU A 83 -2.18 -3.05 10.70
CA GLU A 83 -3.44 -3.00 9.94
C GLU A 83 -3.28 -2.15 8.68
N VAL A 84 -2.62 -1.00 8.79
CA VAL A 84 -2.34 -0.17 7.62
C VAL A 84 -1.38 -0.86 6.65
N MET A 85 -0.34 -1.55 7.13
CA MET A 85 0.58 -2.31 6.28
C MET A 85 -0.11 -3.49 5.57
N LEU A 86 -1.01 -4.20 6.24
CA LEU A 86 -1.72 -5.39 5.72
C LEU A 86 -2.76 -5.06 4.64
N GLN A 87 -3.17 -3.80 4.51
CA GLN A 87 -4.07 -3.38 3.42
C GLN A 87 -3.48 -3.74 2.04
N GLN A 88 -4.08 -4.72 1.38
CA GLN A 88 -3.65 -5.22 0.06
C GLN A 88 -2.19 -5.72 0.00
N THR A 89 -1.62 -6.11 1.14
CA THR A 89 -0.26 -6.64 1.23
C THR A 89 -0.29 -7.98 1.97
N ARG A 90 0.54 -8.94 1.54
CA ARG A 90 0.57 -10.28 2.17
C ARG A 90 1.29 -10.22 3.52
N VAL A 91 0.79 -10.99 4.49
CA VAL A 91 1.34 -11.12 5.85
C VAL A 91 2.86 -11.34 5.84
N GLN A 92 3.35 -12.31 5.07
CA GLN A 92 4.79 -12.64 5.02
C GLN A 92 5.67 -11.46 4.61
N THR A 93 5.17 -10.61 3.71
CA THR A 93 5.88 -9.40 3.28
C THR A 93 5.87 -8.34 4.38
N VAL A 94 4.79 -8.23 5.15
CA VAL A 94 4.63 -7.20 6.19
C VAL A 94 5.54 -7.44 7.39
N ILE A 95 5.83 -8.69 7.76
CA ILE A 95 6.65 -9.03 8.94
C ILE A 95 7.96 -8.22 9.01
N ASP A 96 8.77 -8.25 7.95
CA ASP A 96 10.07 -7.55 7.94
C ASP A 96 9.93 -6.02 7.94
N TYR A 97 8.84 -5.49 7.37
CA TYR A 97 8.59 -4.05 7.37
C TYR A 97 8.09 -3.58 8.73
N TYR A 98 7.19 -4.34 9.34
CA TYR A 98 6.68 -4.07 10.68
C TYR A 98 7.82 -4.07 11.70
N ASN A 99 8.64 -5.10 11.73
CA ASN A 99 9.76 -5.20 12.68
C ASN A 99 10.74 -4.02 12.56
N ARG A 100 11.13 -3.65 11.33
CA ARG A 100 12.01 -2.48 11.11
C ARG A 100 11.32 -1.16 11.45
N TRP A 101 10.03 -1.06 11.18
CA TRP A 101 9.24 0.13 11.51
C TRP A 101 9.15 0.33 13.02
N MET A 102 8.73 -0.70 13.75
CA MET A 102 8.60 -0.65 15.21
C MET A 102 9.96 -0.49 15.91
N LEU A 103 11.05 -0.98 15.32
CA LEU A 103 12.40 -0.71 15.82
C LEU A 103 12.80 0.76 15.69
N LYS A 104 12.43 1.43 14.58
CA LYS A 104 12.78 2.83 14.33
C LYS A 104 11.83 3.80 15.06
N TRP A 105 10.54 3.50 15.04
CA TRP A 105 9.48 4.30 15.65
C TRP A 105 8.63 3.38 16.53
N PRO A 106 9.05 3.13 17.78
CA PRO A 106 8.35 2.22 18.68
C PRO A 106 7.04 2.81 19.22
N THR A 107 6.90 4.14 19.23
CA THR A 107 5.70 4.83 19.73
C THR A 107 5.17 5.86 18.74
N LEU A 108 3.94 6.32 19.01
CA LEU A 108 3.28 7.39 18.27
C LEU A 108 4.13 8.67 18.20
N GLN A 109 4.76 9.06 19.31
CA GLN A 109 5.59 10.26 19.44
C GLN A 109 6.84 10.16 18.55
N HIS A 110 7.45 8.98 18.46
CA HIS A 110 8.58 8.77 17.56
C HIS A 110 8.19 8.96 16.10
N LEU A 111 7.02 8.42 15.70
CA LEU A 111 6.53 8.58 14.33
C LEU A 111 6.13 10.03 14.02
N SER A 112 5.51 10.74 14.95
CA SER A 112 5.05 12.13 14.70
C SER A 112 6.20 13.10 14.42
N GLN A 113 7.38 12.83 14.96
CA GLN A 113 8.61 13.60 14.73
C GLN A 113 9.31 13.25 13.41
N ALA A 114 8.90 12.17 12.73
CA ALA A 114 9.54 11.74 11.49
C ALA A 114 9.26 12.69 10.33
N SER A 115 10.22 12.77 9.41
CA SER A 115 10.00 13.41 8.11
C SER A 115 9.25 12.47 7.16
N LEU A 116 8.51 13.04 6.19
CA LEU A 116 7.85 12.25 5.15
C LEU A 116 8.86 11.45 4.32
N GLU A 117 10.06 11.99 4.10
CA GLU A 117 11.13 11.31 3.36
C GLU A 117 11.58 10.03 4.08
N GLU A 118 11.79 10.08 5.39
CA GLU A 118 12.14 8.89 6.17
C GLU A 118 11.01 7.85 6.18
N VAL A 119 9.76 8.29 6.33
CA VAL A 119 8.59 7.40 6.28
C VAL A 119 8.50 6.71 4.93
N ASN A 120 8.66 7.46 3.83
CA ASN A 120 8.70 6.89 2.48
C ASN A 120 9.86 5.91 2.31
N GLN A 121 11.01 6.17 2.93
CA GLN A 121 12.16 5.27 2.91
C GLN A 121 11.88 3.94 3.61
N MET A 122 11.27 3.99 4.80
CA MET A 122 10.91 2.78 5.54
C MET A 122 9.80 1.98 4.86
N TRP A 123 8.91 2.66 4.12
CA TRP A 123 7.80 2.06 3.36
C TRP A 123 8.20 1.54 1.97
N ALA A 124 9.44 1.81 1.54
CA ALA A 124 9.88 1.62 0.16
C ALA A 124 9.83 0.15 -0.30
N GLY A 125 8.79 -0.18 -1.07
CA GLY A 125 8.56 -1.53 -1.60
C GLY A 125 7.20 -2.13 -1.20
N LEU A 126 6.53 -1.61 -0.17
CA LEU A 126 5.17 -2.04 0.21
C LEU A 126 4.08 -1.58 -0.77
N GLY A 127 4.36 -0.51 -1.53
CA GLY A 127 3.37 0.12 -2.40
C GLY A 127 2.28 0.88 -1.63
N TYR A 128 1.40 1.56 -2.38
CA TYR A 128 0.33 2.41 -1.82
C TYR A 128 0.85 3.41 -0.76
N TYR A 129 1.87 4.20 -1.11
CA TYR A 129 2.59 5.12 -0.21
C TYR A 129 1.70 6.15 0.50
N ARG A 130 0.52 6.44 -0.04
CA ARG A 130 -0.49 7.26 0.65
C ARG A 130 -0.83 6.72 2.05
N ARG A 131 -0.77 5.40 2.26
CA ARG A 131 -0.96 4.76 3.56
C ARG A 131 0.07 5.21 4.60
N ALA A 132 1.35 5.21 4.22
CA ALA A 132 2.45 5.66 5.08
C ALA A 132 2.32 7.15 5.42
N ARG A 133 1.94 7.96 4.43
CA ARG A 133 1.67 9.38 4.62
C ARG A 133 0.53 9.61 5.61
N PHE A 134 -0.58 8.87 5.50
CA PHE A 134 -1.68 8.97 6.44
C PHE A 134 -1.33 8.51 7.85
N LEU A 135 -0.48 7.48 8.01
CA LEU A 135 0.08 7.12 9.32
C LEU A 135 0.82 8.30 9.96
N LEU A 136 1.69 8.96 9.19
CA LEU A 136 2.44 10.12 9.68
C LEU A 136 1.53 11.31 10.01
N GLU A 137 0.59 11.64 9.12
CA GLU A 137 -0.37 12.73 9.33
C GLU A 137 -1.26 12.47 10.54
N GLY A 138 -1.76 11.23 10.70
CA GLY A 138 -2.55 10.83 11.86
C GLY A 138 -1.73 10.87 13.15
N ALA A 139 -0.47 10.43 13.14
CA ALA A 139 0.38 10.47 14.32
C ALA A 139 0.67 11.91 14.75
N LYS A 140 0.92 12.81 13.79
CA LYS A 140 1.07 14.25 14.05
C LYS A 140 -0.21 14.87 14.63
N MET A 141 -1.37 14.51 14.09
CA MET A 141 -2.66 14.98 14.58
C MET A 141 -2.89 14.57 16.05
N ILE A 142 -2.74 13.28 16.37
CA ILE A 142 -2.99 12.78 17.72
C ILE A 142 -2.02 13.42 18.73
N VAL A 143 -0.74 13.55 18.38
CA VAL A 143 0.25 14.21 19.25
C VAL A 143 -0.08 15.69 19.46
N ALA A 144 -0.57 16.40 18.44
CA ALA A 144 -0.98 17.79 18.56
C ALA A 144 -2.25 18.00 19.42
N GLU A 145 -3.14 17.01 19.50
CA GLU A 145 -4.42 17.08 20.23
C GLU A 145 -4.31 16.66 21.71
N GLY A 146 -3.14 16.22 22.18
CA GLY A 146 -2.93 15.82 23.58
C GLY A 146 -2.10 14.57 23.78
N SER A 147 -1.63 13.94 22.69
CA SER A 147 -0.78 12.72 22.72
C SER A 147 -1.40 11.44 23.28
N GLU A 148 -2.63 11.48 23.80
CA GLU A 148 -3.40 10.30 24.20
C GLU A 148 -3.94 9.58 22.95
N PHE A 149 -3.74 8.26 22.88
CA PHE A 149 -4.19 7.49 21.72
C PHE A 149 -5.74 7.36 21.70
N PRO A 150 -6.43 7.67 20.58
CA PRO A 150 -7.89 7.57 20.52
C PRO A 150 -8.40 6.16 20.83
N ASN A 151 -9.10 6.00 21.95
CA ASN A 151 -9.55 4.69 22.43
C ASN A 151 -10.97 4.29 21.98
N THR A 152 -11.72 5.18 21.32
CA THR A 152 -13.06 4.88 20.79
C THR A 152 -13.10 4.79 19.28
N VAL A 153 -13.96 3.91 18.73
CA VAL A 153 -14.18 3.82 17.27
C VAL A 153 -14.55 5.18 16.66
N PHE A 154 -15.35 5.99 17.36
CA PHE A 154 -15.75 7.31 16.86
C PHE A 154 -14.56 8.26 16.76
N ALA A 155 -13.70 8.31 17.78
CA ALA A 155 -12.50 9.14 17.76
C ALA A 155 -11.48 8.65 16.73
N LEU A 156 -11.25 7.33 16.65
CA LEU A 156 -10.36 6.70 15.67
C LEU A 156 -10.73 7.07 14.22
N ARG A 157 -12.02 7.08 13.87
CA ARG A 157 -12.50 7.46 12.53
C ARG A 157 -12.19 8.90 12.12
N LYS A 158 -11.88 9.79 13.07
CA LYS A 158 -11.49 11.18 12.76
C LYS A 158 -10.05 11.28 12.28
N VAL A 159 -9.22 10.29 12.58
CA VAL A 159 -7.79 10.28 12.23
C VAL A 159 -7.62 10.01 10.72
N PRO A 160 -6.81 10.80 9.99
CA PRO A 160 -6.55 10.60 8.58
C PRO A 160 -6.14 9.16 8.24
N GLY A 161 -6.83 8.57 7.26
CA GLY A 161 -6.56 7.22 6.78
C GLY A 161 -7.11 6.08 7.64
N ILE A 162 -7.75 6.37 8.78
CA ILE A 162 -8.47 5.36 9.58
C ILE A 162 -9.93 5.29 9.10
N GLY A 163 -10.25 4.24 8.35
CA GLY A 163 -11.63 3.90 7.97
C GLY A 163 -12.32 2.96 8.97
N ASP A 164 -13.56 2.56 8.67
CA ASP A 164 -14.37 1.68 9.53
C ASP A 164 -13.64 0.39 9.94
N TYR A 165 -12.98 -0.27 8.99
CA TYR A 165 -12.21 -1.48 9.24
C TYR A 165 -11.09 -1.25 10.26
N THR A 166 -10.22 -0.27 10.02
CA THR A 166 -9.05 0.00 10.87
C THR A 166 -9.49 0.53 12.24
N ALA A 167 -10.53 1.34 12.32
CA ALA A 167 -11.09 1.80 13.59
C ALA A 167 -11.63 0.61 14.42
N GLY A 168 -12.40 -0.28 13.80
CA GLY A 168 -12.91 -1.48 14.47
C GLY A 168 -11.80 -2.43 14.91
N ALA A 169 -10.76 -2.60 14.09
CA ALA A 169 -9.62 -3.45 14.40
C ALA A 169 -8.85 -2.93 15.62
N ILE A 170 -8.48 -1.64 15.63
CA ILE A 170 -7.78 -1.03 16.76
C ILE A 170 -8.67 -1.07 18.01
N ALA A 171 -9.92 -0.62 17.92
CA ALA A 171 -10.82 -0.55 19.07
C ALA A 171 -11.11 -1.91 19.70
N SER A 172 -11.29 -2.97 18.89
CA SER A 172 -11.57 -4.31 19.41
C SER A 172 -10.32 -5.02 19.93
N ILE A 173 -9.19 -4.91 19.23
CA ILE A 173 -7.94 -5.61 19.59
C ILE A 173 -7.24 -4.92 20.75
N ALA A 174 -7.10 -3.59 20.70
CA ALA A 174 -6.35 -2.84 21.69
C ALA A 174 -7.21 -2.38 22.86
N PHE A 175 -8.47 -1.99 22.64
CA PHE A 175 -9.32 -1.37 23.67
C PHE A 175 -10.54 -2.22 24.05
N LYS A 176 -10.60 -3.48 23.61
CA LYS A 176 -11.66 -4.45 23.92
C LYS A 176 -13.08 -3.95 23.62
N GLN A 177 -13.25 -3.01 22.69
CA GLN A 177 -14.58 -2.54 22.32
C GLN A 177 -15.31 -3.63 21.51
N VAL A 178 -16.59 -3.85 21.84
CA VAL A 178 -17.44 -4.83 21.16
C VAL A 178 -17.93 -4.24 19.83
N VAL A 179 -17.03 -4.22 18.84
CA VAL A 179 -17.27 -3.62 17.52
C VAL A 179 -16.80 -4.57 16.42
N PRO A 180 -17.54 -4.65 15.29
CA PRO A 180 -17.20 -5.56 14.21
C PRO A 180 -16.01 -5.06 13.38
N VAL A 181 -15.38 -6.02 12.71
CA VAL A 181 -14.37 -5.78 11.68
C VAL A 181 -14.75 -6.54 10.42
N VAL A 182 -14.77 -5.86 9.27
CA VAL A 182 -15.14 -6.48 7.99
C VAL A 182 -14.09 -6.17 6.92
N ASP A 183 -13.31 -7.19 6.55
CA ASP A 183 -12.40 -7.19 5.39
C ASP A 183 -12.86 -8.18 4.32
N GLY A 184 -12.03 -8.38 3.28
CA GLY A 184 -12.32 -9.36 2.23
C GLY A 184 -12.33 -10.83 2.72
N ASN A 185 -11.66 -11.14 3.84
CA ASN A 185 -11.71 -12.47 4.45
C ASN A 185 -13.04 -12.68 5.18
N VAL A 186 -13.41 -11.73 6.04
CA VAL A 186 -14.69 -11.73 6.78
C VAL A 186 -15.87 -11.75 5.84
N VAL A 187 -15.88 -10.90 4.80
CA VAL A 187 -16.95 -10.91 3.77
C VAL A 187 -17.13 -12.30 3.16
N ARG A 188 -16.03 -12.97 2.81
CA ARG A 188 -16.08 -14.31 2.21
C ARG A 188 -16.60 -15.36 3.20
N VAL A 189 -16.15 -15.32 4.44
CA VAL A 189 -16.60 -16.23 5.50
C VAL A 189 -18.11 -16.04 5.74
N LEU A 190 -18.55 -14.80 5.96
CA LEU A 190 -19.96 -14.49 6.20
C LEU A 190 -20.84 -14.84 5.01
N ALA A 191 -20.37 -14.56 3.79
CA ALA A 191 -21.09 -14.93 2.57
C ALA A 191 -21.31 -16.44 2.48
N ARG A 192 -20.33 -17.25 2.88
CA ARG A 192 -20.45 -18.73 2.87
C ARG A 192 -21.30 -19.23 4.03
N LEU A 193 -21.15 -18.67 5.23
CA LEU A 193 -21.96 -19.04 6.39
C LEU A 193 -23.45 -18.83 6.12
N LYS A 194 -23.82 -17.70 5.50
CA LYS A 194 -25.21 -17.34 5.20
C LYS A 194 -25.66 -17.65 3.77
N ALA A 195 -24.80 -18.24 2.93
CA ALA A 195 -25.04 -18.48 1.50
C ALA A 195 -25.49 -17.22 0.73
N ILE A 196 -24.81 -16.09 0.95
CA ILE A 196 -25.08 -14.80 0.29
C ILE A 196 -24.34 -14.77 -1.05
N SER A 197 -25.08 -14.91 -2.15
CA SER A 197 -24.53 -14.85 -3.52
C SER A 197 -24.52 -13.44 -4.11
N ALA A 198 -24.97 -12.42 -3.38
CA ALA A 198 -24.98 -11.04 -3.85
C ALA A 198 -23.56 -10.49 -4.12
N ASN A 199 -23.48 -9.46 -4.97
CA ASN A 199 -22.21 -8.78 -5.23
C ASN A 199 -21.69 -8.14 -3.93
N PRO A 200 -20.49 -8.53 -3.44
CA PRO A 200 -19.97 -8.09 -2.16
C PRO A 200 -19.53 -6.62 -2.13
N LYS A 201 -19.58 -5.91 -3.27
CA LYS A 201 -19.25 -4.49 -3.37
C LYS A 201 -20.47 -3.58 -3.37
N ASP A 202 -21.68 -4.14 -3.46
CA ASP A 202 -22.89 -3.34 -3.46
C ASP A 202 -23.15 -2.76 -2.06
N LYS A 203 -23.58 -1.50 -2.01
CA LYS A 203 -23.74 -0.76 -0.74
C LYS A 203 -24.62 -1.50 0.27
N THR A 204 -25.74 -2.07 -0.19
CA THR A 204 -26.67 -2.83 0.66
C THR A 204 -26.03 -4.11 1.17
N THR A 205 -25.37 -4.88 0.30
CA THR A 205 -24.66 -6.12 0.68
C THR A 205 -23.55 -5.85 1.70
N VAL A 206 -22.77 -4.77 1.51
CA VAL A 206 -21.75 -4.35 2.47
C VAL A 206 -22.37 -4.05 3.83
N LYS A 207 -23.47 -3.27 3.89
CA LYS A 207 -24.18 -2.99 5.15
C LYS A 207 -24.65 -4.28 5.84
N ASN A 208 -25.13 -5.26 5.07
CA ASN A 208 -25.56 -6.55 5.61
C ASN A 208 -24.38 -7.33 6.22
N PHE A 209 -23.20 -7.35 5.58
CA PHE A 209 -22.02 -7.97 6.18
C PHE A 209 -21.58 -7.29 7.48
N TRP A 210 -21.65 -5.96 7.56
CA TRP A 210 -21.40 -5.24 8.81
C TRP A 210 -22.39 -5.59 9.91
N LYS A 211 -23.68 -5.72 9.57
CA LYS A 211 -24.73 -6.14 10.51
C LYS A 211 -24.48 -7.56 11.03
N LEU A 212 -24.16 -8.50 10.14
CA LEU A 212 -23.84 -9.88 10.48
C LEU A 212 -22.59 -9.99 11.35
N ALA A 213 -21.53 -9.26 11.00
CA ALA A 213 -20.32 -9.22 11.82
C ALA A 213 -20.63 -8.67 13.21
N ALA A 214 -21.39 -7.58 13.32
CA ALA A 214 -21.77 -6.98 14.60
C ALA A 214 -22.54 -7.95 15.51
N GLN A 215 -23.41 -8.78 14.93
CA GLN A 215 -24.14 -9.81 15.66
C GLN A 215 -23.20 -10.88 16.23
N LEU A 216 -22.14 -11.24 15.51
CA LEU A 216 -21.26 -12.33 15.89
C LEU A 216 -20.15 -11.92 16.87
N VAL A 217 -19.72 -10.65 16.91
CA VAL A 217 -18.62 -10.21 17.78
C VAL A 217 -18.83 -10.71 19.21
N ASP A 218 -17.83 -11.39 19.75
CA ASP A 218 -17.90 -11.88 21.13
C ASP A 218 -17.83 -10.71 22.13
N PRO A 219 -18.78 -10.59 23.08
CA PRO A 219 -18.77 -9.48 24.05
C PRO A 219 -17.60 -9.50 25.02
N SER A 220 -16.97 -10.66 25.25
CA SER A 220 -15.88 -10.83 26.23
C SER A 220 -14.51 -10.75 25.58
N ARG A 221 -14.37 -11.24 24.34
CA ARG A 221 -13.13 -11.30 23.56
C ARG A 221 -13.30 -10.72 22.15
N PRO A 222 -13.72 -9.44 21.99
CA PRO A 222 -14.06 -8.90 20.68
C PRO A 222 -12.87 -8.84 19.72
N GLY A 223 -11.68 -8.49 20.22
CA GLY A 223 -10.44 -8.48 19.45
C GLY A 223 -10.06 -9.86 18.92
N ASP A 224 -9.98 -10.86 19.80
CA ASP A 224 -9.68 -12.24 19.41
C ASP A 224 -10.74 -12.80 18.46
N PHE A 225 -12.01 -12.50 18.69
CA PHE A 225 -13.08 -12.94 17.80
C PHE A 225 -12.92 -12.35 16.40
N ASN A 226 -12.70 -11.03 16.28
CA ASN A 226 -12.46 -10.39 14.99
C ASN A 226 -11.22 -10.98 14.30
N GLN A 227 -10.13 -11.18 15.04
CA GLN A 227 -8.92 -11.80 14.50
C GLN A 227 -9.14 -13.25 14.07
N SER A 228 -9.91 -14.03 14.82
CA SER A 228 -10.23 -15.42 14.48
C SER A 228 -11.05 -15.54 13.20
N LEU A 229 -11.97 -14.61 12.96
CA LEU A 229 -12.78 -14.58 11.74
C LEU A 229 -11.93 -14.21 10.51
N MET A 230 -11.02 -13.25 10.67
CA MET A 230 -10.02 -12.90 9.65
C MET A 230 -9.07 -14.08 9.37
N GLU A 231 -8.59 -14.74 10.43
CA GLU A 231 -7.69 -15.90 10.36
C GLU A 231 -8.34 -17.08 9.64
N LEU A 232 -9.59 -17.40 9.99
CA LEU A 232 -10.38 -18.45 9.35
C LEU A 232 -10.47 -18.23 7.84
N GLY A 233 -10.78 -17.00 7.42
CA GLY A 233 -10.80 -16.65 6.00
C GLY A 233 -9.41 -16.79 5.36
N ALA A 234 -8.36 -16.36 6.05
CA ALA A 234 -7.00 -16.39 5.52
C ALA A 234 -6.42 -17.81 5.37
N THR A 235 -6.75 -18.76 6.25
CA THR A 235 -6.07 -20.05 6.35
C THR A 235 -6.91 -21.26 5.92
N LEU A 236 -8.22 -21.26 6.18
CA LEU A 236 -9.09 -22.41 5.90
C LEU A 236 -10.16 -22.09 4.86
N CYS A 237 -10.91 -21.01 5.07
CA CYS A 237 -11.99 -20.57 4.19
C CYS A 237 -11.42 -19.70 3.07
N THR A 238 -10.48 -20.23 2.29
CA THR A 238 -9.74 -19.53 1.23
C THR A 238 -10.60 -19.27 -0.02
N PRO A 239 -10.21 -18.32 -0.91
CA PRO A 239 -10.96 -18.03 -2.13
C PRO A 239 -11.15 -19.24 -3.04
N LEU A 240 -10.12 -20.08 -3.17
CA LEU A 240 -10.11 -21.30 -3.96
C LEU A 240 -9.73 -22.47 -3.06
N ASN A 241 -10.40 -23.62 -3.24
CA ASN A 241 -10.17 -24.85 -2.50
C ASN A 241 -10.21 -24.67 -0.96
N PRO A 242 -11.33 -24.18 -0.39
CA PRO A 242 -11.45 -24.05 1.06
C PRO A 242 -11.37 -25.41 1.76
N ASN A 243 -10.65 -25.48 2.89
CA ASN A 243 -10.55 -26.69 3.70
C ASN A 243 -11.77 -26.82 4.64
N CYS A 244 -12.93 -27.12 4.06
CA CYS A 244 -14.19 -27.22 4.79
C CYS A 244 -14.20 -28.33 5.85
N THR A 245 -13.45 -29.42 5.64
CA THR A 245 -13.37 -30.56 6.57
C THR A 245 -12.70 -30.16 7.90
N SER A 246 -11.75 -29.22 7.86
CA SER A 246 -11.04 -28.73 9.05
C SER A 246 -11.64 -27.44 9.61
N CYS A 247 -12.73 -26.93 9.03
CA CYS A 247 -13.33 -25.67 9.43
C CYS A 247 -14.08 -25.79 10.77
N PRO A 248 -13.75 -25.00 11.81
CA PRO A 248 -14.36 -25.14 13.14
C PRO A 248 -15.87 -24.81 13.17
N VAL A 249 -16.37 -24.11 12.16
CA VAL A 249 -17.77 -23.65 12.05
C VAL A 249 -18.49 -24.32 10.88
N LEU A 250 -18.04 -25.51 10.45
CA LEU A 250 -18.59 -26.21 9.27
C LEU A 250 -20.08 -26.55 9.44
N SER A 251 -20.52 -26.84 10.67
CA SER A 251 -21.92 -27.18 10.98
C SER A 251 -22.88 -26.00 10.77
N GLN A 252 -22.39 -24.77 10.86
CA GLN A 252 -23.18 -23.54 10.68
C GLN A 252 -23.06 -22.98 9.25
N CYS A 253 -22.34 -23.67 8.35
CA CYS A 253 -22.05 -23.16 7.02
C CYS A 253 -23.14 -23.54 6.01
N ARG A 254 -24.05 -22.60 5.70
CA ARG A 254 -25.15 -22.83 4.74
C ARG A 254 -24.64 -23.14 3.33
N ALA A 255 -23.55 -22.51 2.88
CA ALA A 255 -22.97 -22.83 1.57
C ALA A 255 -22.44 -24.27 1.50
N LEU A 256 -21.86 -24.79 2.58
CA LEU A 256 -21.41 -26.18 2.64
C LEU A 256 -22.60 -27.14 2.68
N HIS A 257 -23.65 -26.80 3.44
CA HIS A 257 -24.89 -27.57 3.46
C HIS A 257 -25.52 -27.67 2.06
N ASN A 258 -25.64 -26.54 1.35
CA ASN A 258 -26.18 -26.51 -0.01
C ASN A 258 -25.34 -27.37 -0.97
N SER A 259 -24.01 -27.23 -0.93
CA SER A 259 -23.09 -27.98 -1.80
C SER A 259 -23.09 -29.50 -1.54
N ARG A 260 -23.48 -29.93 -0.33
CA ARG A 260 -23.65 -31.37 -0.01
C ARG A 260 -24.98 -31.93 -0.52
N ASN A 261 -25.99 -31.08 -0.70
CA ASN A 261 -27.33 -31.48 -1.12
C ASN A 261 -27.55 -31.33 -2.64
N ASP A 262 -26.77 -30.47 -3.30
CA ASP A 262 -26.85 -30.19 -4.74
C ASP A 262 -25.45 -30.11 -5.34
N GLU A 263 -25.10 -31.10 -6.17
CA GLU A 263 -23.79 -31.20 -6.84
C GLU A 263 -23.51 -30.04 -7.80
N SER A 264 -24.54 -29.28 -8.22
CA SER A 264 -24.37 -28.11 -9.09
C SER A 264 -23.92 -26.86 -8.34
N VAL A 265 -23.99 -26.87 -7.00
CA VAL A 265 -23.64 -25.73 -6.15
C VAL A 265 -22.33 -25.98 -5.42
N MET A 266 -21.42 -25.03 -5.50
CA MET A 266 -20.12 -25.06 -4.82
C MET A 266 -20.05 -24.03 -3.70
N VAL A 267 -19.32 -24.34 -2.63
CA VAL A 267 -18.99 -23.35 -1.58
C VAL A 267 -18.29 -22.11 -2.16
N MET A 268 -17.56 -22.28 -3.27
CA MET A 268 -16.84 -21.20 -3.96
C MET A 268 -17.75 -20.26 -4.75
N ASP A 269 -19.04 -20.58 -4.92
CA ASP A 269 -20.01 -19.70 -5.58
C ASP A 269 -20.40 -18.50 -4.68
N TYR A 270 -20.02 -18.57 -3.40
CA TYR A 270 -20.28 -17.54 -2.40
C TYR A 270 -18.97 -16.87 -1.93
N PRO A 271 -18.87 -15.52 -1.98
CA PRO A 271 -19.78 -14.58 -2.65
C PRO A 271 -19.58 -14.59 -4.18
N MET A 272 -20.51 -13.96 -4.92
CA MET A 272 -20.38 -13.81 -6.37
C MET A 272 -19.05 -13.15 -6.75
N LYS A 273 -18.38 -13.76 -7.73
CA LYS A 273 -17.11 -13.27 -8.27
C LYS A 273 -17.33 -11.98 -9.06
N VAL A 274 -16.80 -10.88 -8.55
CA VAL A 274 -16.85 -9.59 -9.25
C VAL A 274 -15.79 -9.53 -10.35
N VAL A 275 -16.21 -9.28 -11.59
CA VAL A 275 -15.30 -9.04 -12.71
C VAL A 275 -14.51 -7.77 -12.45
N LYS A 276 -13.17 -7.85 -12.52
CA LYS A 276 -12.29 -6.69 -12.34
C LYS A 276 -12.34 -5.81 -13.60
N ALA A 277 -12.40 -4.49 -13.42
CA ALA A 277 -12.27 -3.55 -14.51
C ALA A 277 -10.91 -3.75 -15.22
N LYS A 278 -10.90 -3.60 -16.56
CA LYS A 278 -9.66 -3.65 -17.33
C LYS A 278 -8.74 -2.51 -16.92
N GLN A 279 -7.46 -2.81 -16.79
CA GLN A 279 -6.43 -1.81 -16.50
C GLN A 279 -6.25 -0.89 -17.70
N ARG A 280 -6.05 0.40 -17.47
CA ARG A 280 -5.67 1.32 -18.55
C ARG A 280 -4.21 1.09 -18.95
N ASN A 281 -3.89 1.30 -20.21
CA ASN A 281 -2.51 1.21 -20.71
C ASN A 281 -1.94 2.62 -20.81
N ASP A 282 -0.83 2.87 -20.10
CA ASP A 282 -0.12 4.15 -20.13
C ASP A 282 1.29 3.95 -20.69
N PHE A 283 1.89 5.02 -21.21
CA PHE A 283 3.27 5.01 -21.67
C PHE A 283 4.09 6.04 -20.90
N SER A 284 5.39 5.80 -20.74
CA SER A 284 6.30 6.76 -20.11
C SER A 284 7.70 6.63 -20.67
N THR A 285 8.37 7.77 -20.85
CA THR A 285 9.79 7.82 -21.19
C THR A 285 10.58 8.35 -20.01
N VAL A 286 11.64 7.63 -19.64
CA VAL A 286 12.49 7.92 -18.48
C VAL A 286 13.92 8.10 -18.96
N SER A 287 14.56 9.18 -18.49
CA SER A 287 15.96 9.48 -18.79
C SER A 287 16.77 9.44 -17.51
N VAL A 288 17.72 8.52 -17.42
CA VAL A 288 18.72 8.52 -16.36
C VAL A 288 19.80 9.52 -16.76
N VAL A 289 19.74 10.71 -16.15
CA VAL A 289 20.66 11.80 -16.45
C VAL A 289 21.86 11.74 -15.52
N GLU A 290 23.03 11.47 -16.08
CA GLU A 290 24.28 11.45 -15.35
C GLU A 290 25.14 12.65 -15.69
N ILE A 291 25.63 13.32 -14.65
CA ILE A 291 26.52 14.46 -14.77
C ILE A 291 27.95 13.97 -14.50
N SER A 292 28.75 13.96 -15.57
CA SER A 292 30.17 13.68 -15.51
C SER A 292 30.96 14.94 -15.13
N ARG A 293 31.96 14.77 -14.27
CA ARG A 293 32.96 15.80 -13.94
C ARG A 293 34.12 15.88 -14.94
N SER A 294 34.28 14.87 -15.79
CA SER A 294 35.31 14.81 -16.82
C SER A 294 34.69 14.85 -18.21
N GLN A 295 35.35 15.54 -19.14
CA GLN A 295 34.99 15.55 -20.56
C GLN A 295 35.46 14.27 -21.29
N ASP A 296 36.35 13.48 -20.68
CA ASP A 296 37.04 12.39 -21.33
C ASP A 296 36.39 11.02 -21.02
N ARG A 297 35.99 10.27 -22.05
CA ARG A 297 35.37 8.93 -21.92
C ARG A 297 36.34 7.89 -21.33
N SER A 298 37.65 8.13 -21.42
CA SER A 298 38.72 7.18 -21.07
C SER A 298 39.02 7.09 -19.57
N GLN A 299 38.64 8.09 -18.76
CA GLN A 299 38.84 8.12 -17.30
C GLN A 299 37.56 7.78 -16.53
N GLN A 300 36.73 6.89 -17.05
CA GLN A 300 35.52 6.39 -16.40
C GLN A 300 35.84 5.38 -15.28
N THR A 301 36.82 5.69 -14.43
CA THR A 301 37.07 4.97 -13.17
C THR A 301 36.03 5.41 -12.14
N LYS A 302 34.89 4.70 -12.09
CA LYS A 302 33.90 4.51 -11.00
C LYS A 302 33.50 5.63 -9.99
N SER A 303 34.10 6.81 -9.91
CA SER A 303 34.09 7.57 -8.65
C SER A 303 33.50 8.99 -8.70
N ASN A 304 33.06 9.53 -9.84
CA ASN A 304 32.68 10.96 -9.87
C ASN A 304 31.48 11.37 -10.72
N SER A 305 30.73 10.43 -11.32
CA SER A 305 29.45 10.77 -11.94
C SER A 305 28.34 10.82 -10.88
N ARG A 306 27.44 11.81 -11.01
CA ARG A 306 26.24 11.94 -10.18
C ARG A 306 25.00 11.82 -11.04
N VAL A 307 23.96 11.20 -10.50
CA VAL A 307 22.69 10.97 -11.19
C VAL A 307 21.64 11.94 -10.66
N LEU A 308 20.87 12.53 -11.57
CA LEU A 308 19.77 13.44 -11.26
C LEU A 308 18.52 12.66 -10.88
N LEU A 309 17.99 12.95 -9.70
CA LEU A 309 16.65 12.56 -9.26
C LEU A 309 15.80 13.80 -9.05
N VAL A 310 14.49 13.61 -9.23
CA VAL A 310 13.46 14.64 -9.15
C VAL A 310 12.38 14.11 -8.23
N LYS A 311 11.88 14.93 -7.32
CA LYS A 311 10.75 14.57 -6.48
C LYS A 311 9.46 14.80 -7.26
N ARG A 312 8.57 13.81 -7.21
CA ARG A 312 7.22 13.94 -7.76
C ARG A 312 6.41 14.96 -6.95
N PRO A 313 5.40 15.60 -7.56
CA PRO A 313 4.46 16.47 -6.84
C PRO A 313 3.87 15.77 -5.61
N ASP A 314 3.44 16.54 -4.62
CA ASP A 314 2.86 16.01 -3.38
C ASP A 314 1.45 15.40 -3.54
N GLU A 315 0.93 15.41 -4.77
CA GLU A 315 -0.35 14.81 -5.15
C GLU A 315 -0.24 13.87 -6.36
N GLY A 316 -1.24 13.01 -6.52
CA GLY A 316 -1.34 12.08 -7.64
C GLY A 316 -0.57 10.77 -7.46
N LEU A 317 -0.25 10.12 -8.59
CA LEU A 317 0.41 8.81 -8.59
C LEU A 317 1.83 8.93 -8.02
N LEU A 318 2.16 8.10 -7.02
CA LEU A 318 3.48 8.07 -6.38
C LEU A 318 3.91 9.43 -5.80
N ALA A 319 2.95 10.19 -5.27
CA ALA A 319 3.14 11.52 -4.71
C ALA A 319 4.32 11.62 -3.72
N GLY A 320 5.14 12.67 -3.87
CA GLY A 320 6.27 12.98 -2.99
C GLY A 320 7.46 12.01 -3.07
N LEU A 321 7.44 11.03 -3.97
CA LEU A 321 8.54 10.06 -4.15
C LEU A 321 9.57 10.55 -5.17
N TRP A 322 10.79 10.06 -5.05
CA TRP A 322 11.89 10.38 -5.95
C TRP A 322 11.87 9.48 -7.19
N GLU A 323 12.12 10.08 -8.36
CA GLU A 323 12.23 9.39 -9.65
C GLU A 323 13.30 10.01 -10.54
N PHE A 324 13.69 9.29 -11.59
CA PHE A 324 14.47 9.88 -12.67
C PHE A 324 13.57 10.78 -13.54
N PRO A 325 14.12 11.80 -14.22
CA PRO A 325 13.38 12.62 -15.17
C PRO A 325 12.48 11.78 -16.09
N CYS A 326 11.17 11.99 -15.97
CA CYS A 326 10.15 11.15 -16.58
C CYS A 326 9.04 12.00 -17.21
N VAL A 327 8.58 11.60 -18.40
CA VAL A 327 7.40 12.16 -19.05
C VAL A 327 6.37 11.04 -19.27
N THR A 328 5.14 11.27 -18.81
CA THR A 328 4.00 10.38 -19.10
C THR A 328 3.44 10.71 -20.48
N LEU A 329 3.05 9.68 -21.23
CA LEU A 329 2.56 9.77 -22.60
C LEU A 329 1.19 9.08 -22.67
N ASP A 330 0.25 9.69 -23.39
CA ASP A 330 -1.10 9.14 -23.60
C ASP A 330 -1.08 7.99 -24.63
N GLU A 331 -0.16 8.03 -25.59
CA GLU A 331 0.03 7.03 -26.63
C GLU A 331 1.50 6.61 -26.77
N GLU A 332 1.74 5.51 -27.48
CA GLU A 332 3.09 5.04 -27.79
C GLU A 332 3.78 6.03 -28.74
N ALA A 333 4.95 6.54 -28.33
CA ALA A 333 5.69 7.53 -29.09
C ALA A 333 7.04 6.97 -29.59
N ASP A 334 7.42 7.38 -30.80
CA ASP A 334 8.72 7.02 -31.36
C ASP A 334 9.90 7.61 -30.57
N LEU A 335 11.12 7.19 -30.91
CA LEU A 335 12.33 7.66 -30.22
C LEU A 335 12.54 9.18 -30.33
N SER A 336 12.20 9.77 -31.48
CA SER A 336 12.42 11.20 -31.74
C SER A 336 11.54 12.05 -30.83
N MET A 337 10.24 11.74 -30.77
CA MET A 337 9.28 12.41 -29.92
C MET A 337 9.63 12.22 -28.44
N ARG A 338 9.99 11.00 -28.02
CA ARG A 338 10.41 10.73 -26.63
C ARG A 338 11.62 11.58 -26.21
N ARG A 339 12.64 11.67 -27.07
CA ARG A 339 13.83 12.50 -26.81
C ARG A 339 13.48 13.99 -26.73
N LYS A 340 12.65 14.49 -27.65
CA LYS A 340 12.18 15.88 -27.66
C LYS A 340 11.46 16.24 -26.36
N LEU A 341 10.61 15.36 -25.84
CA LEU A 341 9.87 15.59 -24.59
C LEU A 341 10.79 15.59 -23.37
N ILE A 342 11.77 14.68 -23.30
CA ILE A 342 12.80 14.72 -22.26
C ILE A 342 13.61 16.01 -22.35
N ASP A 343 14.03 16.43 -23.53
CA ASP A 343 14.82 17.65 -23.70
C ASP A 343 14.03 18.90 -23.27
N GLN A 344 12.73 18.94 -23.57
CA GLN A 344 11.82 19.98 -23.08
C GLN A 344 11.70 19.96 -21.55
N LEU A 345 11.53 18.78 -20.94
CA LEU A 345 11.50 18.62 -19.48
C LEU A 345 12.80 19.12 -18.85
N LEU A 346 13.95 18.71 -19.38
CA LEU A 346 15.27 19.06 -18.86
C LEU A 346 15.57 20.56 -18.99
N LYS A 347 15.21 21.16 -20.12
CA LYS A 347 15.34 22.59 -20.36
C LYS A 347 14.42 23.41 -19.46
N LYS A 348 13.14 23.01 -19.34
CA LYS A 348 12.15 23.73 -18.55
C LYS A 348 12.46 23.64 -17.05
N SER A 349 12.73 22.43 -16.58
CA SER A 349 12.79 22.14 -15.15
C SER A 349 14.19 22.26 -14.58
N PHE A 350 15.27 22.02 -15.34
CA PHE A 350 16.65 22.05 -14.79
C PHE A 350 17.57 23.03 -15.52
N LYS A 351 17.01 23.83 -16.44
CA LYS A 351 17.73 24.69 -17.39
C LYS A 351 18.76 23.95 -18.25
N LEU A 352 18.84 22.62 -18.23
CA LEU A 352 19.80 21.83 -18.99
C LEU A 352 19.47 21.90 -20.49
N ASN A 353 20.27 22.66 -21.24
CA ASN A 353 20.03 22.97 -22.63
C ASN A 353 21.32 22.80 -23.45
N PRO A 354 21.58 21.58 -23.98
CA PRO A 354 22.71 21.36 -24.85
C PRO A 354 22.55 22.11 -26.19
N PRO A 355 23.63 22.69 -26.76
CA PRO A 355 25.00 22.77 -26.24
C PRO A 355 25.26 24.03 -25.40
N LYS A 356 24.24 24.82 -25.04
CA LYS A 356 24.42 26.16 -24.45
C LYS A 356 25.14 26.10 -23.10
N ASN A 357 24.62 25.32 -22.15
CA ASN A 357 25.15 25.26 -20.79
C ASN A 357 25.59 23.85 -20.34
N CYS A 358 25.40 22.85 -21.19
CA CYS A 358 25.95 21.51 -21.01
C CYS A 358 26.30 20.89 -22.37
N ASN A 359 27.23 19.94 -22.35
CA ASN A 359 27.59 19.12 -23.50
C ASN A 359 27.04 17.70 -23.31
N VAL A 360 26.50 17.10 -24.37
CA VAL A 360 26.10 15.68 -24.36
C VAL A 360 27.34 14.84 -24.66
N ILE A 361 27.77 14.00 -23.71
CA ILE A 361 28.86 13.03 -23.89
C ILE A 361 28.33 11.76 -24.59
N SER A 362 27.14 11.30 -24.18
CA SER A 362 26.48 10.15 -24.79
C SER A 362 24.98 10.18 -24.50
N ARG A 363 24.19 9.61 -25.42
CA ARG A 363 22.75 9.39 -25.22
C ARG A 363 22.33 8.07 -25.84
N GLU A 364 22.15 7.06 -25.00
CA GLU A 364 21.94 5.68 -25.41
C GLU A 364 20.53 5.19 -25.04
N LEU A 365 19.91 4.40 -25.90
CA LEU A 365 18.70 3.66 -25.56
C LEU A 365 19.09 2.42 -24.76
N VAL A 366 18.55 2.29 -23.55
CA VAL A 366 18.87 1.19 -22.64
C VAL A 366 17.90 0.03 -22.82
N GLY A 367 16.62 0.33 -23.06
CA GLY A 367 15.59 -0.67 -23.31
C GLY A 367 14.22 -0.23 -22.82
N GLU A 368 13.30 -1.19 -22.70
CA GLU A 368 11.94 -0.95 -22.25
C GLU A 368 11.43 -2.09 -21.35
N PHE A 369 10.43 -1.79 -20.52
CA PHE A 369 9.72 -2.81 -19.74
C PHE A 369 8.32 -2.35 -19.36
N VAL A 370 7.48 -3.30 -18.95
CA VAL A 370 6.14 -3.00 -18.42
C VAL A 370 6.16 -3.04 -16.89
N HIS A 371 5.61 -2.00 -16.27
CA HIS A 371 5.36 -1.90 -14.84
C HIS A 371 3.84 -1.89 -14.58
N VAL A 372 3.37 -2.74 -13.66
CA VAL A 372 1.94 -2.94 -13.42
C VAL A 372 1.55 -2.38 -12.05
N PHE A 373 0.61 -1.45 -12.06
CA PHE A 373 -0.16 -1.00 -10.90
C PHE A 373 -1.53 -1.68 -10.91
N SER A 374 -2.30 -1.60 -9.82
CA SER A 374 -3.63 -2.21 -9.75
C SER A 374 -4.59 -1.71 -10.83
N HIS A 375 -4.49 -0.43 -11.23
CA HIS A 375 -5.37 0.22 -12.20
C HIS A 375 -4.68 0.60 -13.52
N ILE A 376 -3.35 0.44 -13.62
CA ILE A 376 -2.53 0.92 -14.75
C ILE A 376 -1.53 -0.15 -15.15
N ARG A 377 -1.44 -0.44 -16.44
CA ARG A 377 -0.34 -1.18 -17.04
C ARG A 377 0.52 -0.20 -17.84
N ARG A 378 1.70 0.14 -17.31
CA ARG A 378 2.54 1.22 -17.87
C ARG A 378 3.76 0.67 -18.60
N LYS A 379 3.92 0.97 -19.88
CA LYS A 379 5.14 0.68 -20.66
C LYS A 379 6.13 1.82 -20.47
N ILE A 380 7.35 1.49 -20.04
CA ILE A 380 8.40 2.43 -19.69
C ILE A 380 9.57 2.24 -20.65
N TYR A 381 9.96 3.30 -21.35
CA TYR A 381 11.18 3.37 -22.16
C TYR A 381 12.28 4.04 -21.37
N VAL A 382 13.48 3.49 -21.41
CA VAL A 382 14.63 3.94 -20.63
C VAL A 382 15.76 4.38 -21.56
N GLU A 383 16.26 5.60 -21.35
CA GLU A 383 17.50 6.08 -21.95
C GLU A 383 18.52 6.49 -20.87
N LEU A 384 19.80 6.43 -21.23
CA LEU A 384 20.91 6.95 -20.45
C LEU A 384 21.44 8.21 -21.15
N LEU A 385 21.39 9.35 -20.48
CA LEU A 385 21.92 10.62 -20.96
C LEU A 385 23.10 11.05 -20.08
N VAL A 386 24.31 11.08 -20.64
CA VAL A 386 25.51 11.54 -19.93
C VAL A 386 25.86 12.94 -20.39
N LEU A 387 25.90 13.86 -19.44
CA LEU A 387 26.14 15.29 -19.65
C LEU A 387 27.41 15.75 -18.95
N HIS A 388 28.04 16.78 -19.50
CA HIS A 388 29.08 17.58 -18.84
C HIS A 388 28.60 19.03 -18.74
N LEU A 389 28.57 19.61 -17.53
CA LEU A 389 28.13 20.99 -17.32
C LEU A 389 29.22 22.01 -17.73
N LYS A 390 28.84 23.12 -18.36
CA LYS A 390 29.74 24.26 -18.63
C LYS A 390 29.62 25.26 -17.49
N GLY A 391 30.64 25.40 -16.65
CA GLY A 391 30.64 26.38 -15.53
C GLY A 391 30.32 25.82 -14.13
N GLY A 392 30.34 24.49 -13.94
CA GLY A 392 30.15 23.87 -12.61
C GLY A 392 28.68 23.75 -12.17
N LYS A 393 28.45 23.51 -10.88
CA LYS A 393 27.10 23.24 -10.32
C LYS A 393 26.15 24.44 -10.35
N HIS A 394 26.67 25.67 -10.45
CA HIS A 394 25.88 26.91 -10.47
C HIS A 394 24.94 27.05 -11.68
N VAL A 395 25.01 26.14 -12.64
CA VAL A 395 24.10 26.07 -13.80
C VAL A 395 22.72 25.50 -13.42
N LEU A 396 22.65 24.75 -12.31
CA LEU A 396 21.42 24.13 -11.83
C LEU A 396 20.70 25.08 -10.86
N PHE A 397 19.90 25.98 -11.45
CA PHE A 397 19.07 27.02 -10.80
C PHE A 397 19.83 28.22 -10.17
N GLU A 398 19.34 29.43 -10.45
CA GLU A 398 19.54 30.63 -9.61
C GLU A 398 18.37 30.69 -8.60
N GLU A 399 18.63 31.18 -7.38
CA GLU A 399 17.88 30.97 -6.14
C GLU A 399 16.43 31.52 -6.06
N ASP A 400 15.82 32.04 -7.13
CA ASP A 400 14.56 32.79 -7.06
C ASP A 400 13.37 32.17 -7.82
N ASP A 401 13.24 30.83 -7.86
CA ASP A 401 12.02 30.18 -8.35
C ASP A 401 11.31 29.46 -7.19
N ILE A 402 10.37 30.16 -6.56
CA ILE A 402 9.52 29.67 -5.44
C ILE A 402 8.71 28.40 -5.84
N ASN A 403 8.71 28.05 -7.13
CA ASN A 403 8.10 26.83 -7.71
C ASN A 403 9.12 25.78 -8.20
N ALA A 404 10.40 25.86 -7.80
CA ALA A 404 11.43 24.93 -8.28
C ALA A 404 11.13 23.49 -7.82
N THR A 405 11.04 22.57 -8.77
CA THR A 405 10.88 21.13 -8.49
C THR A 405 12.06 20.63 -7.66
N ASP A 406 11.80 20.04 -6.49
CA ASP A 406 12.82 19.42 -5.63
C ASP A 406 13.66 18.40 -6.43
N TRP A 407 14.99 18.53 -6.39
CA TRP A 407 15.92 17.65 -7.11
C TRP A 407 17.15 17.28 -6.26
N LYS A 408 17.78 16.15 -6.58
CA LYS A 408 19.01 15.67 -5.92
C LYS A 408 20.00 15.15 -6.95
N LEU A 409 21.29 15.44 -6.73
CA LEU A 409 22.41 14.82 -7.47
C LEU A 409 23.16 13.86 -6.57
N LEU A 410 23.03 12.58 -6.87
CA LEU A 410 23.49 11.50 -6.01
C LEU A 410 24.56 10.65 -6.71
N ASP A 411 25.54 10.19 -5.97
CA ASP A 411 26.41 9.11 -6.44
C ASP A 411 25.69 7.76 -6.41
N SER A 412 26.35 6.73 -6.94
CA SER A 412 25.79 5.38 -7.06
C SER A 412 25.39 4.78 -5.71
N GLU A 413 26.19 5.00 -4.67
CA GLU A 413 25.94 4.43 -3.35
C GLU A 413 24.73 5.10 -2.68
N ALA A 414 24.63 6.43 -2.79
CA ALA A 414 23.49 7.18 -2.28
C ALA A 414 22.18 6.75 -2.97
N VAL A 415 22.19 6.53 -4.29
CA VAL A 415 21.00 6.04 -5.03
C VAL A 415 20.54 4.67 -4.50
N LEU A 416 21.47 3.76 -4.19
CA LEU A 416 21.14 2.42 -3.68
C LEU A 416 20.57 2.43 -2.26
N ARG A 417 20.94 3.42 -1.44
CA ARG A 417 20.43 3.58 -0.06
C ARG A 417 19.06 4.27 0.01
N MET A 418 18.62 4.92 -1.06
CA MET A 418 17.34 5.60 -1.10
C MET A 418 16.15 4.64 -1.14
N GLY A 419 15.04 5.08 -0.53
CA GLY A 419 13.74 4.42 -0.57
C GLY A 419 13.02 4.55 -1.91
N LEU A 420 13.66 4.11 -3.00
CA LEU A 420 13.10 4.24 -4.34
C LEU A 420 12.02 3.19 -4.61
N THR A 421 11.06 3.57 -5.45
CA THR A 421 10.01 2.64 -5.90
C THR A 421 10.61 1.49 -6.71
N SER A 422 9.87 0.39 -6.83
CA SER A 422 10.34 -0.79 -7.58
C SER A 422 10.57 -0.48 -9.07
N SER A 423 9.79 0.40 -9.67
CA SER A 423 10.01 0.86 -11.05
C SER A 423 11.30 1.66 -11.20
N VAL A 424 11.55 2.61 -10.30
CA VAL A 424 12.77 3.46 -10.34
C VAL A 424 14.02 2.61 -10.06
N ARG A 425 13.98 1.70 -9.09
CA ARG A 425 15.07 0.73 -8.86
C ARG A 425 15.36 -0.10 -10.10
N LYS A 426 14.32 -0.61 -10.77
CA LYS A 426 14.48 -1.39 -12.01
C LYS A 426 15.12 -0.57 -13.13
N VAL A 427 14.69 0.68 -13.32
CA VAL A 427 15.33 1.61 -14.29
C VAL A 427 16.82 1.73 -13.99
N TYR A 428 17.18 2.00 -12.73
CA TYR A 428 18.58 2.15 -12.36
C TYR A 428 19.39 0.87 -12.59
N SER A 429 18.86 -0.28 -12.18
CA SER A 429 19.50 -1.58 -12.41
C SER A 429 19.70 -1.88 -13.90
N MET A 430 18.74 -1.52 -14.76
CA MET A 430 18.90 -1.66 -16.22
C MET A 430 20.06 -0.83 -16.75
N VAL A 431 20.21 0.42 -16.28
CA VAL A 431 21.33 1.29 -16.66
C VAL A 431 22.66 0.75 -16.16
N GLN A 432 22.72 0.27 -14.92
CA GLN A 432 23.96 -0.32 -14.37
C GLN A 432 24.38 -1.56 -15.16
N LYS A 433 23.43 -2.43 -15.52
CA LYS A 433 23.71 -3.61 -16.36
C LYS A 433 24.18 -3.21 -17.76
N PHE A 434 23.50 -2.27 -18.41
CA PHE A 434 23.88 -1.77 -19.73
C PHE A 434 25.31 -1.24 -19.77
N LYS A 435 25.73 -0.53 -18.72
CA LYS A 435 27.11 -0.02 -18.59
C LYS A 435 28.14 -1.14 -18.43
N GLN A 436 27.83 -2.16 -17.64
CA GLN A 436 28.71 -3.31 -17.45
C GLN A 436 28.92 -4.07 -18.77
N ASP A 437 27.85 -4.30 -19.52
CA ASP A 437 27.87 -4.97 -20.83
C ASP A 437 28.64 -4.14 -21.89
N GLY A 438 28.54 -2.80 -21.82
CA GLY A 438 29.31 -1.90 -22.67
C GLY A 438 30.82 -1.89 -22.36
N THR A 439 31.20 -2.08 -21.09
CA THR A 439 32.62 -2.17 -20.69
C THR A 439 33.28 -3.51 -21.01
N SER A 440 32.52 -4.62 -20.99
CA SER A 440 33.05 -5.95 -21.33
C SER A 440 33.31 -6.12 -22.83
N ASN A 441 32.52 -5.49 -23.70
CA ASN A 441 32.73 -5.51 -25.16
C ASN A 441 33.94 -4.70 -25.65
N ASN A 442 34.55 -3.85 -24.81
CA ASN A 442 35.78 -3.12 -25.15
C ASN A 442 37.08 -3.88 -24.77
N SER A 443 36.98 -5.12 -24.27
CA SER A 443 38.15 -5.99 -24.08
C SER A 443 38.38 -6.86 -25.32
N VAL A 444 38.91 -6.26 -26.39
CA VAL A 444 39.42 -7.02 -27.55
C VAL A 444 40.63 -7.84 -27.09
N PRO A 445 40.70 -9.16 -27.35
CA PRO A 445 41.89 -9.95 -27.07
C PRO A 445 43.05 -9.40 -27.90
N LEU A 446 44.19 -9.12 -27.25
CA LEU A 446 45.46 -8.80 -27.90
C LEU A 446 45.72 -9.78 -29.05
N ARG A 447 45.50 -9.33 -30.30
CA ARG A 447 45.96 -10.04 -31.51
C ARG A 447 47.47 -10.18 -31.40
N LYS A 448 47.94 -11.40 -31.13
CA LYS A 448 49.35 -11.78 -31.31
C LYS A 448 49.72 -11.48 -32.76
N ARG A 449 50.71 -10.61 -32.97
CA ARG A 449 51.33 -10.37 -34.27
C ARG A 449 52.01 -11.66 -34.78
N PRO A 450 52.06 -11.88 -36.11
CA PRO A 450 52.62 -13.09 -36.69
C PRO A 450 54.15 -13.05 -36.57
N LYS A 451 54.77 -14.18 -36.24
CA LYS A 451 56.21 -14.37 -36.48
C LYS A 451 56.38 -14.87 -37.91
N CYS A 452 56.94 -14.02 -38.76
CA CYS A 452 57.70 -14.47 -39.93
C CYS A 452 59.08 -14.98 -39.46
N SER A 453 59.61 -15.93 -40.24
CA SER A 453 60.85 -16.70 -40.11
C SER A 453 60.91 -17.68 -38.94
#